data_AF-A0A3P0PHW9-F1
#
_entry.id   AF-A0A3P0PHW9-F1
#
_cell.length_a   1.000
_cell.length_b   1.000
_cell.length_c   1.000
_cell.angle_alpha   90.00
_cell.angle_beta   90.00
_cell.angle_gamma   90.00
#
_symmetry.space_group_name_H-M   'P 1'
#
loop_
_entity.id
_entity.type
_entity.pdbx_description
1 polymer ?
#
loop_
_entity_poly.entity_id
_entity_poly.type
_entity_poly.pdbx_seq_one_letter_code
_entity_poly.pdbx_strand_id
1 'polypeptide(L)'
;MKPLILVAAAAAFAGVFATAGAAYAAGSTPAADAQAQAEANEAAGLPDLRKINRPGAEVTSKVDFADIRRTPSFHEKSKNGTEVTEYRDRGKPVEIDVKSNFGTRYQMSSTLDTSPKPHDAGVPITRLPSVNLRY
;
A
#
# COMPACT_ATOMS: atom_id res chain seq x y z
N MET A 1 27.38 -22.63 58.97
CA MET A 1 27.51 -21.54 59.95
C MET A 1 26.34 -20.59 59.77
N LYS A 2 25.49 -20.46 60.78
CA LYS A 2 24.38 -19.50 60.94
C LYS A 2 24.59 -18.83 62.30
N PRO A 3 24.30 -17.54 62.45
CA PRO A 3 23.09 -17.10 63.17
C PRO A 3 22.41 -15.91 62.43
N LEU A 4 21.09 -15.72 62.31
CA LEU A 4 19.92 -15.65 63.21
C LEU A 4 19.85 -14.42 64.14
N ILE A 5 18.61 -13.86 64.19
CA ILE A 5 17.95 -12.93 65.15
C ILE A 5 18.33 -11.42 65.00
N LEU A 6 17.47 -10.38 64.98
CA LEU A 6 16.14 -10.01 65.56
C LEU A 6 15.43 -9.01 64.60
N VAL A 7 14.14 -9.12 64.26
CA VAL A 7 12.89 -8.82 65.01
C VAL A 7 12.71 -7.34 65.41
N ALA A 8 11.80 -6.69 64.68
CA ALA A 8 10.67 -5.84 65.08
C ALA A 8 10.84 -4.49 65.83
N ALA A 9 10.06 -3.54 65.28
CA ALA A 9 9.08 -2.69 65.97
C ALA A 9 9.46 -1.24 66.36
N ALA A 10 8.39 -0.43 66.25
CA ALA A 10 8.14 0.89 66.82
C ALA A 10 8.77 2.07 66.07
N ALA A 11 8.02 2.82 65.25
CA ALA A 11 6.85 3.67 65.53
C ALA A 11 7.23 5.15 65.58
N ALA A 12 6.22 5.96 65.25
CA ALA A 12 6.06 7.38 65.53
C ALA A 12 6.61 8.38 64.48
N PHE A 13 5.65 8.80 63.64
CA PHE A 13 5.47 10.17 63.16
C PHE A 13 6.10 11.25 64.05
N ALA A 14 6.91 12.15 63.49
CA ALA A 14 6.97 13.57 63.87
C ALA A 14 7.83 14.39 62.91
N GLY A 15 7.32 15.54 62.43
CA GLY A 15 8.12 16.66 61.92
C GLY A 15 8.47 16.56 60.42
N VAL A 16 7.64 17.00 59.48
CA VAL A 16 7.32 18.42 59.16
C VAL A 16 8.58 19.27 58.98
N PHE A 17 8.92 19.44 57.70
CA PHE A 17 9.50 20.63 57.06
C PHE A 17 10.98 21.00 57.23
N ALA A 18 11.51 21.36 56.05
CA ALA A 18 12.42 22.46 55.76
C ALA A 18 13.90 22.08 55.59
N THR A 19 14.30 21.87 54.34
CA THR A 19 14.96 22.85 53.44
C THR A 19 16.48 22.80 53.52
N ALA A 20 17.14 22.31 52.46
CA ALA A 20 18.35 22.93 51.91
C ALA A 20 18.74 22.27 50.57
N GLY A 21 18.49 23.01 49.49
CA GLY A 21 19.39 23.16 48.34
C GLY A 21 19.93 21.93 47.62
N ALA A 22 19.32 21.58 46.49
CA ALA A 22 20.06 21.10 45.33
C ALA A 22 19.59 21.92 44.12
N ALA A 23 20.42 22.88 43.73
CA ALA A 23 20.29 23.59 42.47
C ALA A 23 20.46 22.58 41.33
N TYR A 24 19.35 22.22 40.68
CA TYR A 24 19.40 21.49 39.41
C TYR A 24 19.39 22.50 38.28
N ALA A 25 20.53 22.57 37.59
CA ALA A 25 20.63 23.12 36.25
C ALA A 25 19.56 22.45 35.39
N ALA A 26 18.51 23.20 35.04
CA ALA A 26 17.50 22.75 34.12
C ALA A 26 18.12 22.77 32.72
N GLY A 27 18.60 21.59 32.27
CA GLY A 27 18.76 21.34 30.84
C GLY A 27 17.40 21.56 30.20
N SER A 28 17.31 22.59 29.35
CA SER A 28 16.14 22.79 28.52
C SER A 28 15.98 21.55 27.66
N THR A 29 14.82 20.91 27.77
CA THR A 29 14.46 19.85 26.84
C THR A 29 14.24 20.49 25.47
N PRO A 30 14.62 19.83 24.36
CA PRO A 30 14.48 20.41 23.01
C PRO A 30 13.04 20.83 22.68
N ALA A 31 12.05 20.30 23.40
CA ALA A 31 10.65 20.72 23.33
C ALA A 31 10.39 22.11 23.93
N ALA A 32 11.03 22.45 25.06
CA ALA A 32 10.90 23.75 25.72
C ALA A 32 11.54 24.87 24.89
N ASP A 33 12.71 24.61 24.31
CA ASP A 33 13.40 25.56 23.42
C ASP A 33 12.61 25.82 22.13
N ALA A 34 11.96 24.79 21.59
CA ALA A 34 11.09 24.93 20.41
C ALA A 34 9.80 25.70 20.71
N GLN A 35 9.30 25.69 21.96
CA GLN A 35 8.14 26.49 22.37
C GLN A 35 8.52 27.96 22.52
N ALA A 36 9.65 28.26 23.18
CA ALA A 36 10.15 29.62 23.32
C ALA A 36 10.48 30.28 21.96
N GLN A 37 11.02 29.51 21.02
CA GLN A 37 11.26 30.00 19.65
C GLN A 37 9.97 30.22 18.85
N ALA A 38 8.93 29.41 19.07
CA ALA A 38 7.63 29.61 18.42
C ALA A 38 6.95 30.91 18.89
N GLU A 39 6.99 31.19 20.20
CA GLU A 39 6.46 32.42 20.79
C GLU A 39 7.23 33.66 20.32
N ALA A 40 8.56 33.58 20.24
CA ALA A 40 9.41 34.64 19.71
C ALA A 40 9.12 34.94 18.23
N ASN A 41 8.85 33.90 17.42
CA ASN A 41 8.52 34.05 16.01
C ASN A 41 7.11 34.64 15.80
N GLU A 42 6.15 34.32 16.66
CA GLU A 42 4.81 34.93 16.65
C GLU A 42 4.86 36.43 16.97
N ALA A 43 5.66 36.83 17.96
CA ALA A 43 5.89 38.24 18.29
C ALA A 43 6.59 39.02 17.16
N ALA A 44 7.39 38.34 16.35
CA ALA A 44 8.06 38.91 15.17
C ALA A 44 7.18 38.90 13.90
N GLY A 45 5.95 38.39 13.98
CA GLY A 45 5.04 38.28 12.83
C GLY A 45 5.47 37.26 11.78
N LEU A 46 6.42 36.38 12.11
CA LEU A 46 6.88 35.31 11.22
C LEU A 46 5.86 34.15 11.22
N PRO A 47 5.70 33.45 10.09
CA PRO A 47 4.79 32.32 10.01
C PRO A 47 5.29 31.14 10.87
N ASP A 48 4.35 30.50 11.58
CA ASP A 48 4.63 29.39 12.50
C ASP A 48 5.22 28.18 11.77
N LEU A 49 6.50 27.90 12.05
CA LEU A 49 7.28 26.82 11.46
C LEU A 49 6.67 25.43 11.71
N ARG A 50 5.90 25.25 12.79
CA ARG A 50 5.22 23.99 13.11
C ARG A 50 4.07 23.71 12.15
N LYS A 51 3.39 24.76 11.67
CA LYS A 51 2.29 24.63 10.70
C LYS A 51 2.82 24.37 9.29
N ILE A 52 3.98 24.93 8.96
CA ILE A 52 4.64 24.75 7.66
C ILE A 52 5.22 23.34 7.55
N ASN A 53 5.95 22.87 8.57
CA ASN A 53 6.56 21.55 8.57
C ASN A 53 5.62 20.47 9.15
N ARG A 54 4.34 20.51 8.76
CA ARG A 54 3.44 19.41 9.08
C ARG A 54 3.84 18.19 8.23
N PRO A 55 3.94 16.98 8.81
CA PRO A 55 4.18 15.78 8.01
C PRO A 55 3.07 15.67 6.95
N GLY A 56 3.45 15.28 5.73
CA GLY A 56 2.51 15.17 4.61
C GLY A 56 1.30 14.33 5.01
N ALA A 57 0.10 14.80 4.66
CA ALA A 57 -1.13 14.06 4.95
C ALA A 57 -1.05 12.68 4.27
N GLU A 58 -1.15 11.61 5.05
CA GLU A 58 -1.23 10.26 4.51
C GLU A 58 -2.55 10.11 3.75
N VAL A 59 -2.49 10.26 2.43
CA VAL A 59 -3.63 9.97 1.55
C VAL A 59 -3.71 8.46 1.41
N THR A 60 -4.47 7.80 2.29
CA THR A 60 -4.78 6.38 2.13
C THR A 60 -5.94 6.26 1.15
N SER A 61 -5.67 6.18 -0.16
CA SER A 61 -6.68 5.71 -1.11
C SER A 61 -6.87 4.21 -0.86
N LYS A 62 -7.83 3.84 0.00
CA LYS A 62 -8.24 2.46 0.24
C LYS A 62 -9.06 1.97 -0.94
N VAL A 63 -8.40 1.68 -2.06
CA VAL A 63 -8.99 0.88 -3.12
C VAL A 63 -8.58 -0.55 -2.84
N ASP A 64 -9.49 -1.34 -2.28
CA ASP A 64 -9.29 -2.77 -2.06
C ASP A 64 -9.34 -3.50 -3.41
N PHE A 65 -8.18 -3.59 -4.07
CA PHE A 65 -8.02 -4.37 -5.32
C PHE A 65 -8.31 -5.87 -5.14
N ALA A 66 -8.39 -6.35 -3.89
CA ALA A 66 -8.63 -7.75 -3.57
C ALA A 66 -10.03 -8.24 -3.98
N ASP A 67 -11.01 -7.34 -4.10
CA ASP A 67 -12.41 -7.71 -4.36
C ASP A 67 -12.87 -7.46 -5.81
N ILE A 68 -11.98 -6.94 -6.66
CA ILE A 68 -12.25 -6.75 -8.09
C ILE A 68 -11.99 -8.07 -8.82
N ARG A 69 -12.76 -9.12 -8.49
CA ARG A 69 -12.74 -10.37 -9.24
C ARG A 69 -13.52 -10.16 -10.53
N ARG A 70 -12.83 -10.22 -11.67
CA ARG A 70 -13.46 -10.16 -12.99
C ARG A 70 -14.42 -11.34 -13.16
N THR A 71 -15.67 -11.04 -13.51
CA THR A 71 -16.67 -12.07 -13.81
C THR A 71 -16.31 -12.77 -15.12
N PRO A 72 -16.07 -14.10 -15.11
CA PRO A 72 -15.81 -14.83 -16.34
C PRO A 72 -17.10 -14.92 -17.18
N SER A 73 -16.95 -14.79 -18.49
CA SER A 73 -18.06 -14.94 -19.44
C SER A 73 -18.34 -16.41 -19.74
N PHE A 74 -17.30 -17.24 -19.72
CA PHE A 74 -17.42 -18.68 -19.83
C PHE A 74 -16.40 -19.35 -18.92
N HIS A 75 -16.81 -20.43 -18.29
CA HIS A 75 -15.94 -21.23 -17.42
C HIS A 75 -16.31 -22.70 -17.57
N GLU A 76 -15.32 -23.52 -17.93
CA GLU A 76 -15.48 -24.96 -18.05
C GLU A 76 -14.33 -25.68 -17.36
N LYS A 77 -14.67 -26.70 -16.58
CA LYS A 77 -13.71 -27.65 -16.03
C LYS A 77 -13.93 -29.01 -16.68
N SER A 78 -13.01 -29.39 -17.56
CA SER A 78 -13.04 -30.68 -18.25
C SER A 78 -12.76 -31.82 -17.27
N LYS A 79 -13.27 -33.03 -17.58
CA LYS A 79 -13.02 -34.26 -16.80
C LYS A 79 -11.54 -34.57 -16.63
N ASN A 80 -10.71 -34.15 -17.60
CA ASN A 80 -9.26 -34.34 -17.58
C ASN A 80 -8.55 -33.39 -16.60
N GLY A 81 -9.28 -32.52 -15.89
CA GLY A 81 -8.76 -31.54 -14.93
C GLY A 81 -8.28 -30.24 -15.56
N THR A 82 -8.43 -30.06 -16.88
CA THR A 82 -8.14 -28.78 -17.55
C THR A 82 -9.28 -27.80 -17.31
N GLU A 83 -8.95 -26.60 -16.84
CA GLU A 83 -9.88 -25.51 -16.58
C GLU A 83 -9.68 -24.42 -17.63
N VAL A 84 -10.75 -24.06 -18.33
CA VAL A 84 -10.79 -23.00 -19.32
C VAL A 84 -11.68 -21.88 -18.79
N THR A 85 -11.12 -20.69 -18.66
CA THR A 85 -11.85 -19.49 -18.23
C THR A 85 -11.71 -18.42 -19.31
N GLU A 86 -12.84 -17.98 -19.86
CA GLU A 86 -12.89 -16.93 -20.86
C GLU A 86 -13.51 -15.67 -20.25
N TYR A 87 -12.92 -14.53 -20.62
CA TYR A 87 -13.39 -13.22 -20.25
C TYR A 87 -13.68 -12.37 -21.50
N ARG A 88 -14.94 -11.96 -21.61
CA ARG A 88 -15.43 -11.02 -22.64
C ARG A 88 -15.91 -9.74 -21.97
N ASP A 89 -14.99 -8.81 -21.74
CA ASP A 89 -15.39 -7.47 -21.33
C ASP A 89 -15.78 -6.64 -22.55
N ARG A 90 -16.76 -5.74 -22.37
CA ARG A 90 -17.17 -4.83 -23.44
C ARG A 90 -16.01 -3.89 -23.80
N GLY A 91 -15.67 -3.85 -25.08
CA GLY A 91 -14.64 -2.95 -25.62
C GLY A 91 -13.20 -3.41 -25.36
N LYS A 92 -12.98 -4.55 -24.71
CA LYS A 92 -11.67 -5.20 -24.64
C LYS A 92 -11.67 -6.45 -25.54
N PRO A 93 -10.51 -6.84 -26.06
CA PRO A 93 -10.42 -8.12 -26.72
C PRO A 93 -10.63 -9.28 -25.75
N VAL A 94 -11.04 -10.42 -26.30
CA VAL A 94 -11.30 -11.63 -25.53
C VAL A 94 -10.00 -12.16 -24.94
N GLU A 95 -10.05 -12.57 -23.68
CA GLU A 95 -8.96 -13.21 -22.97
C GLU A 95 -9.40 -14.59 -22.50
N ILE A 96 -8.57 -15.60 -22.72
CA ILE A 96 -8.83 -16.99 -22.38
C ILE A 96 -7.66 -17.50 -21.56
N ASP A 97 -7.94 -17.91 -20.34
CA ASP A 97 -7.00 -18.58 -19.44
C ASP A 97 -7.26 -20.09 -19.48
N VAL A 98 -6.27 -20.85 -19.93
CA VAL A 98 -6.30 -22.32 -19.92
C VAL A 98 -5.30 -22.81 -18.88
N LYS A 99 -5.79 -23.47 -17.85
CA LYS A 99 -4.98 -24.17 -16.85
C LYS A 99 -5.09 -25.65 -17.10
N SER A 100 -4.00 -26.28 -17.52
CA SER A 100 -3.94 -27.73 -17.67
C SER A 100 -3.77 -28.41 -16.32
N ASN A 101 -4.25 -29.63 -16.20
CA ASN A 101 -4.02 -30.49 -15.04
C ASN A 101 -2.53 -30.78 -14.81
N PHE A 102 -1.71 -30.73 -15.86
CA PHE A 102 -0.26 -30.94 -15.77
C PHE A 102 0.51 -29.71 -15.26
N GLY A 103 -0.19 -28.69 -14.75
CA GLY A 103 0.41 -27.48 -14.18
C GLY A 103 0.84 -26.43 -15.21
N THR A 104 0.60 -26.66 -16.50
CA THR A 104 0.83 -25.64 -17.53
C THR A 104 -0.32 -24.64 -17.55
N ARG A 105 0.01 -23.36 -17.77
CA ARG A 105 -0.96 -22.29 -17.94
C ARG A 105 -0.68 -21.57 -19.25
N TYR A 106 -1.70 -21.45 -20.08
CA TYR A 106 -1.67 -20.63 -21.28
C TYR A 106 -2.69 -19.52 -21.14
N GLN A 107 -2.28 -18.31 -21.48
CA GLN A 107 -3.17 -17.17 -21.64
C GLN A 107 -3.22 -16.85 -23.13
N MET A 108 -4.42 -16.83 -23.70
CA MET A 108 -4.68 -16.48 -25.08
C MET A 108 -5.50 -15.20 -25.10
N SER A 109 -4.92 -14.11 -25.59
CA SER A 109 -5.64 -12.87 -25.89
C SER A 109 -5.57 -12.60 -27.38
N SER A 110 -6.49 -11.80 -27.92
CA SER A 110 -6.24 -11.25 -29.26
C SER A 110 -5.03 -10.32 -29.22
N THR A 111 -4.44 -10.08 -30.39
CA THR A 111 -3.43 -9.03 -30.53
C THR A 111 -4.06 -7.67 -30.21
N LEU A 112 -3.32 -6.83 -29.51
CA LEU A 112 -3.76 -5.47 -29.17
C LEU A 112 -3.86 -4.59 -30.43
N ASP A 113 -2.98 -4.85 -31.39
CA ASP A 113 -2.95 -4.18 -32.69
C ASP A 113 -3.69 -5.02 -33.73
N THR A 114 -4.80 -4.49 -34.23
CA THR A 114 -5.61 -5.05 -35.33
C THR A 114 -5.42 -4.27 -36.63
N SER A 115 -4.45 -3.36 -36.67
CA SER A 115 -4.20 -2.54 -37.85
C SER A 115 -3.77 -3.40 -39.03
N PRO A 116 -4.23 -3.08 -40.26
CA PRO A 116 -3.75 -3.77 -41.44
C PRO A 116 -2.25 -3.58 -41.56
N LYS A 117 -1.49 -4.68 -41.56
CA LYS A 117 -0.05 -4.66 -41.80
C LYS A 117 0.24 -4.89 -43.29
N PRO A 118 1.19 -4.15 -43.88
CA PRO A 118 1.67 -4.45 -45.22
C PRO A 118 2.10 -5.91 -45.32
N HIS A 119 1.84 -6.51 -46.48
CA HIS A 119 2.25 -7.88 -46.74
C HIS A 119 3.77 -7.97 -46.87
N ASP A 120 4.38 -8.95 -46.20
CA ASP A 120 5.80 -9.28 -46.35
C ASP A 120 5.99 -10.14 -47.61
N ALA A 121 6.90 -9.72 -48.50
CA ALA A 121 7.19 -10.39 -49.76
C ALA A 121 7.74 -11.82 -49.61
N GLY A 122 8.20 -12.20 -48.40
CA GLY A 122 8.67 -13.55 -48.10
C GLY A 122 7.56 -14.56 -47.76
N VAL A 123 6.30 -14.14 -47.63
CA VAL A 123 5.18 -15.01 -47.24
C VAL A 123 4.22 -15.17 -48.42
N PRO A 124 3.73 -16.37 -48.76
CA PRO A 124 2.73 -16.52 -49.83
C PRO A 124 1.42 -15.79 -49.46
N ILE A 125 0.84 -15.08 -50.44
CA ILE A 125 -0.44 -14.38 -50.29
C ILE A 125 -1.55 -15.42 -50.10
N THR A 126 -2.09 -15.53 -48.89
CA THR A 126 -3.25 -16.40 -48.57
C THR A 126 -4.59 -15.68 -48.63
N ARG A 127 -4.61 -14.40 -49.06
CA ARG A 127 -5.81 -13.57 -49.10
C ARG A 127 -6.37 -13.53 -50.52
N LEU A 128 -7.67 -13.77 -50.66
CA LEU A 128 -8.38 -13.56 -51.92
C LEU A 128 -8.78 -12.09 -52.06
N PRO A 129 -8.81 -11.53 -53.28
CA PRO A 129 -9.30 -10.18 -53.51
C PRO A 129 -10.78 -10.08 -53.13
N SER A 130 -11.15 -9.03 -52.37
CA SER A 130 -12.55 -8.72 -52.11
C SER A 130 -13.17 -8.01 -53.31
N VAL A 131 -14.28 -8.51 -53.83
CA VAL A 131 -15.08 -7.84 -54.87
C VAL A 131 -16.28 -7.16 -54.22
N ASN A 132 -16.44 -5.85 -54.41
CA ASN A 132 -17.66 -5.15 -54.01
C ASN A 132 -18.72 -5.31 -55.12
N LEU A 133 -19.79 -6.04 -54.83
CA LEU A 133 -20.94 -6.15 -55.72
C LEU A 133 -21.84 -4.92 -55.51
N ARG A 134 -22.16 -4.20 -56.59
CA ARG A 134 -23.17 -3.13 -56.60
C ARG A 134 -24.44 -3.70 -57.24
N TYR A 135 -25.58 -3.50 -56.59
CA TYR A 135 -26.90 -3.87 -57.09
C TYR A 135 -27.71 -2.62 -57.41
#